data_AF-O24386-F1
#
_entry.id   AF-O24386-F1
#
_cell.length_a   1.000
_cell.length_b   1.000
_cell.length_c   1.000
_cell.angle_alpha   90.00
_cell.angle_beta   90.00
_cell.angle_gamma   90.00
#
_symmetry.space_group_name_H-M   'P 1'
#
loop_
_entity.id
_entity.type
_entity.pdbx_description
1 polymer ?
#
loop_
_entity_poly.entity_id
_entity_poly.type
_entity_poly.pdbx_seq_one_letter_code
_entity_poly.pdbx_strand_id
1 'polypeptide(L)'
;LNSPNAVLQHMSIPQFLGKGTPVVFVRKSESDYGDVVRVMTGVYIKFFFKTSKLCVDETVWKVNDEELVVTGGNVGNENDIFKIKKTDLVIRGMKNVYKLLHCRSHLGCKNIGGNFKNGYPRLAAVDDDKDFIPFVFIKA
;
A
#
# COMPACT_ATOMS: atom_id res chain seq x y z
N LEU A 1 -9.47 22.59 6.56
CA LEU A 1 -10.05 21.26 6.83
C LEU A 1 -9.04 20.23 6.35
N ASN A 2 -8.49 19.41 7.24
CA ASN A 2 -7.50 18.39 6.86
C ASN A 2 -8.23 17.10 6.48
N SER A 3 -7.93 16.53 5.31
CA SER A 3 -8.42 15.20 4.96
C SER A 3 -7.73 14.14 5.81
N PRO A 4 -8.44 13.10 6.25
CA PRO A 4 -7.79 11.95 6.85
C PRO A 4 -6.83 11.31 5.84
N ASN A 5 -5.55 11.18 6.22
CA ASN A 5 -4.51 10.66 5.33
C ASN A 5 -3.86 9.36 5.84
N ALA A 6 -4.34 8.79 6.94
CA ALA A 6 -3.76 7.58 7.50
C ALA A 6 -4.17 6.34 6.68
N VAL A 7 -3.20 5.48 6.37
CA VAL A 7 -3.47 4.11 5.87
C VAL A 7 -3.47 3.15 7.06
N LEU A 8 -4.64 2.59 7.35
CA LEU A 8 -4.89 1.71 8.49
C LEU A 8 -5.08 0.27 8.03
N GLN A 9 -4.61 -0.67 8.84
CA GLN A 9 -5.01 -2.08 8.70
C GLN A 9 -6.31 -2.30 9.49
N HIS A 10 -7.30 -2.94 8.89
CA HIS A 10 -8.48 -3.35 9.63
C HIS A 10 -8.09 -4.41 10.68
N MET A 11 -8.43 -4.17 11.94
CA MET A 11 -8.25 -5.16 13.00
C MET A 11 -9.25 -6.32 12.79
N SER A 12 -8.77 -7.55 12.97
CA SER A 12 -9.54 -8.80 12.86
C SER A 12 -10.53 -9.00 14.04
N ILE A 13 -11.15 -7.93 14.51
CA ILE A 13 -12.21 -7.97 15.52
C ILE A 13 -13.53 -8.10 14.76
N PRO A 14 -14.45 -9.01 15.13
CA PRO A 14 -15.64 -9.34 14.33
C PRO A 14 -16.46 -8.14 13.84
N GLN A 15 -16.64 -7.14 14.70
CA GLN A 15 -17.37 -5.90 14.41
C GLN A 15 -16.67 -4.95 13.42
N PHE A 16 -15.39 -5.18 13.15
CA PHE A 16 -14.59 -4.45 12.17
C PHE A 16 -14.13 -5.37 11.03
N LEU A 17 -14.76 -6.52 10.81
CA LEU A 17 -14.50 -7.31 9.61
C LEU A 17 -15.00 -6.56 8.38
N GLY A 18 -14.09 -6.18 7.49
CA GLY A 18 -14.40 -5.51 6.24
C GLY A 18 -13.37 -5.83 5.17
N LYS A 19 -13.74 -5.64 3.90
CA LYS A 19 -12.83 -5.84 2.75
C LYS A 19 -11.78 -4.72 2.61
N GLY A 20 -11.82 -3.72 3.48
CA GLY A 20 -11.02 -2.50 3.39
C GLY A 20 -11.50 -1.55 2.28
N THR A 21 -10.83 -0.41 2.14
CA THR A 21 -11.08 0.54 1.06
C THR A 21 -10.44 0.03 -0.24
N PRO A 22 -11.16 -0.04 -1.37
CA PRO A 22 -10.60 -0.45 -2.65
C PRO A 22 -9.40 0.40 -3.07
N VAL A 23 -8.45 -0.21 -3.77
CA VAL A 23 -7.30 0.47 -4.36
C VAL A 23 -7.20 0.19 -5.86
N VAL A 24 -6.59 1.13 -6.58
CA VAL A 24 -6.15 0.99 -7.97
C VAL A 24 -4.63 1.08 -8.00
N PHE A 25 -4.01 0.21 -8.79
CA PHE A 25 -2.59 0.28 -9.09
C PHE A 25 -2.38 1.08 -10.37
N VAL A 26 -1.62 2.16 -10.28
CA VAL A 26 -1.20 2.96 -11.44
C VAL A 26 0.26 2.63 -11.73
N ARG A 27 0.57 2.21 -12.95
CA ARG A 27 1.94 1.76 -13.31
C ARG A 27 2.83 2.96 -13.65
N LYS A 28 4.14 2.84 -13.42
CA LYS A 28 5.11 3.91 -13.71
C LYS A 28 5.21 4.23 -15.22
N SER A 29 5.23 3.21 -16.09
CA SER A 29 5.31 3.42 -17.54
C SER A 29 4.05 2.92 -18.24
N GLU A 30 3.62 3.69 -19.25
CA GLU A 30 2.57 3.29 -20.20
C GLU A 30 3.06 2.20 -21.17
N SER A 31 4.38 1.99 -21.27
CA SER A 31 5.01 1.06 -22.21
C SER A 31 4.68 -0.40 -21.97
N ASP A 32 4.21 -0.76 -20.78
CA ASP A 32 3.66 -2.08 -20.52
C ASP A 32 2.22 -2.13 -21.05
N TYR A 33 2.00 -2.26 -22.35
CA TYR A 33 0.66 -2.50 -22.90
C TYR A 33 0.03 -3.74 -22.23
N GLY A 34 -1.02 -3.55 -21.42
CA GLY A 34 -1.83 -4.62 -20.81
C GLY A 34 -2.39 -4.29 -19.41
N ASP A 35 -3.56 -4.84 -19.08
CA ASP A 35 -4.28 -4.65 -17.81
C ASP A 35 -3.66 -5.38 -16.60
N VAL A 36 -2.35 -5.71 -16.67
CA VAL A 36 -1.67 -6.60 -15.73
C VAL A 36 -0.61 -5.85 -14.94
N VAL A 37 -0.74 -5.91 -13.61
CA VAL A 37 0.32 -5.52 -12.67
C VAL A 37 1.25 -6.71 -12.44
N ARG A 38 2.51 -6.58 -12.84
CA ARG A 38 3.51 -7.64 -12.68
C ARG A 38 4.23 -7.51 -11.32
N VAL A 39 4.77 -8.62 -10.83
CA VAL A 39 5.60 -8.59 -9.63
C VAL A 39 6.89 -7.81 -9.90
N MET A 40 7.41 -7.13 -8.88
CA MET A 40 8.64 -6.34 -8.92
C MET A 40 8.65 -5.15 -9.90
N THR A 41 7.54 -4.85 -10.58
CA THR A 41 7.37 -3.61 -11.36
C THR A 41 6.90 -2.47 -10.46
N GLY A 42 7.38 -1.25 -10.73
CA GLY A 42 7.02 -0.06 -9.97
C GLY A 42 5.58 0.36 -10.20
N VAL A 43 4.82 0.53 -9.11
CA VAL A 43 3.43 0.95 -9.12
C VAL A 43 3.17 2.02 -8.06
N TYR A 44 2.21 2.89 -8.34
CA TYR A 44 1.57 3.77 -7.38
C TYR A 44 0.29 3.09 -6.88
N ILE A 45 0.03 3.18 -5.59
CA ILE A 45 -1.20 2.64 -4.98
C ILE A 45 -2.09 3.83 -4.66
N LYS A 46 -3.31 3.83 -5.19
CA LYS A 46 -4.29 4.90 -4.97
C LYS A 46 -5.56 4.30 -4.40
N PHE A 47 -6.12 4.90 -3.34
CA PHE A 47 -7.46 4.51 -2.93
C PHE A 47 -8.51 4.92 -3.98
N PHE A 48 -9.45 4.02 -4.25
CA PHE A 48 -10.50 4.20 -5.24
C PHE A 48 -11.86 4.31 -4.54
N PHE A 49 -12.24 5.55 -4.22
CA PHE A 49 -13.55 5.89 -3.67
C PHE A 49 -13.94 7.31 -4.07
N LYS A 50 -15.24 7.64 -3.98
CA LYS A 50 -15.71 9.01 -4.16
C LYS A 50 -15.28 9.84 -2.95
N THR A 51 -14.33 10.75 -3.15
CA THR A 51 -13.89 11.72 -2.15
C THR A 51 -14.66 13.03 -2.28
N SER A 52 -14.62 13.86 -1.24
CA SER A 52 -15.03 15.26 -1.36
C SER A 52 -14.04 16.01 -2.27
N LYS A 53 -14.47 17.11 -2.90
CA LYS A 53 -13.60 17.96 -3.74
C LYS A 53 -12.33 18.40 -3.01
N LEU A 54 -12.37 18.54 -1.68
CA LEU A 54 -11.24 18.98 -0.87
C LEU A 54 -10.16 17.90 -0.69
N CYS A 55 -10.47 16.62 -0.95
CA CYS A 55 -9.56 15.50 -0.69
C CYS A 55 -9.20 14.72 -1.98
N VAL A 56 -9.54 15.25 -3.15
CA VAL A 56 -9.48 14.49 -4.42
C VAL A 56 -8.06 14.07 -4.77
N ASP A 57 -7.10 14.94 -4.47
CA ASP A 57 -5.68 14.74 -4.76
C ASP A 57 -4.92 13.99 -3.65
N GLU A 58 -5.60 13.65 -2.54
CA GLU A 58 -4.97 13.07 -1.35
C GLU A 58 -5.25 11.58 -1.20
N THR A 59 -5.26 10.82 -2.29
CA THR A 59 -5.62 9.39 -2.29
C THR A 59 -4.47 8.44 -2.66
N VAL A 60 -3.39 8.97 -3.22
CA VAL A 60 -2.19 8.19 -3.58
C VAL A 60 -1.37 7.96 -2.31
N TRP A 61 -0.94 6.72 -2.12
CA TRP A 61 -0.11 6.32 -0.99
C TRP A 61 1.33 6.83 -1.15
N LYS A 62 1.96 7.14 -0.02
CA LYS A 62 3.38 7.44 0.14
C LYS A 62 3.85 6.98 1.52
N VAL A 63 5.16 6.97 1.73
CA VAL A 63 5.75 6.81 3.06
C VAL A 63 6.29 8.17 3.53
N ASN A 64 5.80 8.65 4.67
CA ASN A 64 6.23 9.93 5.24
C ASN A 64 7.57 9.82 5.99
N ASP A 65 8.02 10.92 6.60
CA ASP A 65 9.30 11.00 7.32
C ASP A 65 9.31 10.18 8.63
N GLU A 66 8.13 9.84 9.17
CA GLU A 66 7.98 8.92 10.31
C GLU A 66 7.95 7.45 9.87
N GLU A 67 8.27 7.17 8.59
CA GLU A 67 8.20 5.84 7.97
C GLU A 67 6.79 5.23 7.97
N LEU A 68 5.73 6.03 8.16
CA LEU A 68 4.35 5.58 8.10
C LEU A 68 3.80 5.69 6.68
N VAL A 69 2.99 4.71 6.28
CA VAL A 69 2.23 4.80 5.04
C VAL A 69 1.04 5.75 5.28
N VAL A 70 0.94 6.75 4.41
CA VAL A 70 -0.09 7.79 4.40
C VAL A 70 -0.54 8.07 2.97
N THR A 71 -1.63 8.80 2.80
CA THR A 71 -2.03 9.34 1.50
C THR A 71 -1.47 10.74 1.26
N GLY A 72 -1.71 11.29 0.06
CA GLY A 72 -1.14 12.57 -0.38
C GLY A 72 0.24 12.44 -1.03
N GLY A 73 0.53 11.25 -1.59
CA GLY A 73 1.59 11.08 -2.59
C GLY A 73 1.16 11.57 -3.97
N ASN A 74 2.04 11.43 -4.95
CA ASN A 74 1.82 11.86 -6.33
C ASN A 74 2.18 10.76 -7.33
N VAL A 75 1.27 10.47 -8.26
CA VAL A 75 1.61 9.65 -9.43
C VAL A 75 2.68 10.38 -10.24
N GLY A 76 3.75 9.68 -10.63
CA GLY A 76 4.91 10.26 -11.30
C GLY A 76 6.07 10.61 -10.35
N ASN A 77 5.83 10.71 -9.04
CA ASN A 77 6.90 10.93 -8.07
C ASN A 77 7.61 9.61 -7.76
N GLU A 78 8.88 9.47 -8.11
CA GLU A 78 9.62 8.21 -7.91
C GLU A 78 9.74 7.79 -6.44
N ASN A 79 9.61 8.73 -5.50
CA ASN A 79 9.66 8.43 -4.07
C ASN A 79 8.37 7.82 -3.51
N ASP A 80 7.28 7.84 -4.27
CA ASP A 80 5.97 7.29 -3.88
C ASP A 80 5.72 5.91 -4.52
N ILE A 81 6.78 5.28 -5.08
CA ILE A 81 6.69 4.01 -5.78
C ILE A 81 6.72 2.83 -4.78
N PHE A 82 5.80 1.91 -5.02
CA PHE A 82 5.76 0.60 -4.40
C PHE A 82 6.07 -0.50 -5.42
N LYS A 83 6.42 -1.67 -4.92
CA LYS A 83 6.52 -2.91 -5.70
C LYS A 83 5.79 -4.03 -4.98
N ILE A 84 5.22 -4.95 -5.75
CA ILE A 84 4.57 -6.15 -5.23
C ILE A 84 5.54 -7.33 -5.41
N LYS A 85 5.88 -8.02 -4.32
CA LYS A 85 6.73 -9.22 -4.35
C LYS A 85 5.94 -10.42 -3.88
N LYS A 86 6.08 -11.56 -4.57
CA LYS A 86 5.49 -12.83 -4.12
C LYS A 86 6.24 -13.33 -2.87
N THR A 87 5.51 -13.92 -1.93
CA THR A 87 6.08 -14.56 -0.74
C THR A 87 5.96 -16.07 -0.83
N ASP A 88 6.78 -16.76 -0.05
CA ASP A 88 6.69 -18.21 0.14
C ASP A 88 5.74 -18.58 1.30
N LEU A 89 5.07 -17.58 1.89
CA LEU A 89 4.15 -17.78 3.01
C LEU A 89 2.91 -18.56 2.54
N VAL A 90 2.60 -19.65 3.22
CA VAL A 90 1.42 -20.47 2.96
C VAL A 90 0.36 -20.15 4.01
N ILE A 91 -0.68 -19.42 3.59
CA ILE A 91 -1.86 -19.15 4.43
C ILE A 91 -3.00 -20.06 3.96
N ARG A 92 -3.52 -20.89 4.86
CA ARG A 92 -4.58 -21.85 4.54
C ARG A 92 -5.80 -21.11 3.95
N GLY A 93 -6.23 -21.54 2.77
CA GLY A 93 -7.38 -20.96 2.06
C GLY A 93 -7.06 -19.71 1.22
N MET A 94 -5.84 -19.17 1.30
CA MET A 94 -5.41 -18.03 0.48
C MET A 94 -4.45 -18.52 -0.62
N LYS A 95 -4.70 -18.13 -1.88
CA LYS A 95 -3.75 -18.32 -2.98
C LYS A 95 -2.99 -17.02 -3.21
N ASN A 96 -1.69 -17.13 -3.52
CA ASN A 96 -0.79 -16.02 -3.85
C ASN A 96 -0.72 -14.95 -2.76
N VAL A 97 0.10 -15.20 -1.74
CA VAL A 97 0.42 -14.22 -0.70
C VAL A 97 1.57 -13.35 -1.16
N TYR A 98 1.39 -12.04 -1.05
CA TYR A 98 2.36 -11.03 -1.47
C TYR A 98 2.85 -10.21 -0.29
N LYS A 99 3.93 -9.47 -0.52
CA LYS A 99 4.34 -8.35 0.31
C LYS A 99 4.52 -7.12 -0.54
N LEU A 100 4.27 -5.96 0.06
CA LEU A 100 4.55 -4.67 -0.54
C LEU A 100 5.94 -4.22 -0.14
N LEU A 101 6.64 -3.61 -1.10
CA LEU A 101 7.92 -2.95 -0.91
C LEU A 101 7.72 -1.48 -1.24
N HIS A 102 8.34 -0.59 -0.48
CA HIS A 102 8.46 0.82 -0.82
C HIS A 102 9.89 1.11 -1.26
N CYS A 103 10.05 1.66 -2.46
CA CYS A 103 11.36 1.86 -3.08
C CYS A 103 11.55 3.34 -3.37
N ARG A 104 12.14 4.08 -2.42
CA ARG A 104 12.53 5.48 -2.64
C ARG A 104 13.59 5.54 -3.75
N SER A 105 13.55 6.60 -4.56
CA SER A 105 14.54 6.73 -5.64
C SER A 105 15.95 6.81 -5.04
N HIS A 106 16.89 6.11 -5.68
CA HIS A 106 18.30 6.02 -5.25
C HIS A 106 18.55 5.35 -3.88
N LEU A 107 17.53 4.77 -3.25
CA LEU A 107 17.66 4.02 -2.00
C LEU A 107 17.26 2.55 -2.19
N GLY A 108 17.65 1.71 -1.24
CA GLY A 108 17.14 0.34 -1.14
C GLY A 108 15.63 0.32 -0.91
N CYS A 109 14.98 -0.77 -1.31
CA CYS A 109 13.57 -0.98 -1.01
C CYS A 109 13.38 -1.45 0.43
N LYS A 110 12.40 -0.89 1.15
CA LYS A 110 11.95 -1.36 2.47
C LYS A 110 10.68 -2.19 2.33
N ASN A 111 10.47 -3.13 3.24
CA ASN A 111 9.21 -3.86 3.32
C ASN A 111 8.10 -2.96 3.90
N ILE A 112 6.85 -3.29 3.61
CA ILE A 112 5.70 -2.71 4.32
C ILE A 112 5.23 -3.69 5.38
N GLY A 113 5.37 -3.25 6.63
CA GLY A 113 4.97 -3.95 7.84
C GLY A 113 3.83 -3.25 8.57
N GLY A 114 3.60 -3.69 9.80
CA GLY A 114 2.63 -3.11 10.73
C GLY A 114 3.31 -2.41 11.89
N ASN A 115 2.74 -1.29 12.31
CA ASN A 115 3.12 -0.60 13.54
C ASN A 115 1.86 -0.06 14.23
N PHE A 116 1.97 0.37 15.50
CA PHE A 116 0.89 1.08 16.18
C PHE A 116 1.26 2.54 16.36
N LYS A 117 0.35 3.44 15.94
CA LYS A 117 0.45 4.87 16.24
C LYS A 117 -0.83 5.30 16.93
N ASN A 118 -0.70 5.83 18.15
CA ASN A 118 -1.82 6.30 18.96
C ASN A 118 -2.92 5.22 19.14
N GLY A 119 -2.52 3.96 19.30
CA GLY A 119 -3.44 2.82 19.47
C GLY A 119 -4.04 2.26 18.17
N TYR A 120 -3.76 2.86 17.01
CA TYR A 120 -4.27 2.40 15.73
C TYR A 120 -3.20 1.60 14.94
N PRO A 121 -3.56 0.45 14.33
CA PRO A 121 -2.67 -0.30 13.46
C PRO A 121 -2.42 0.46 12.15
N ARG A 122 -1.19 0.88 11.95
CA ARG A 122 -0.69 1.60 10.78
C ARG A 122 0.16 0.68 9.91
N LEU A 123 0.05 0.85 8.60
CA LEU A 123 1.10 0.36 7.72
C LEU A 123 2.34 1.27 7.86
N ALA A 124 3.52 0.67 7.88
CA ALA A 124 4.80 1.37 8.00
C ALA A 124 5.87 0.71 7.14
N ALA A 125 6.85 1.48 6.69
CA ALA A 125 8.08 0.94 6.13
C ALA A 125 8.93 0.33 7.24
N VAL A 126 9.40 -0.90 7.03
CA VAL A 126 10.19 -1.68 7.99
C VAL A 126 11.44 -2.24 7.33
N ASP A 127 12.52 -2.34 8.09
CA ASP A 127 13.83 -2.77 7.58
C ASP A 127 13.99 -4.30 7.60
N ASP A 128 13.40 -5.01 8.58
CA ASP A 128 13.50 -6.47 8.68
C ASP A 128 12.51 -7.16 7.72
N ASP A 129 12.98 -8.19 7.03
CA ASP A 129 12.18 -9.02 6.14
C ASP A 129 11.15 -9.89 6.88
N LYS A 130 11.25 -10.02 8.20
CA LYS A 130 10.32 -10.75 9.06
C LYS A 130 9.12 -9.91 9.51
N ASP A 131 9.23 -8.59 9.46
CA ASP A 131 8.23 -7.67 10.00
C ASP A 131 7.19 -7.22 8.95
N PHE A 132 7.27 -7.76 7.73
CA PHE A 132 6.30 -7.44 6.68
C PHE A 132 4.89 -7.95 7.02
N ILE A 133 3.88 -7.23 6.57
CA ILE A 133 2.50 -7.71 6.60
C ILE A 133 2.19 -8.46 5.29
N PRO A 134 1.62 -9.68 5.35
CA PRO A 134 1.17 -10.37 4.16
C PRO A 134 -0.07 -9.71 3.54
N PHE A 135 -0.06 -9.53 2.23
CA PHE A 135 -1.16 -9.00 1.43
C PHE A 135 -1.76 -10.07 0.52
N VAL A 136 -3.08 -10.06 0.43
CA VAL A 136 -3.85 -10.79 -0.58
C VAL A 136 -4.76 -9.77 -1.27
N PHE A 137 -4.76 -9.77 -2.61
CA PHE A 137 -5.57 -8.85 -3.39
C PHE A 137 -6.87 -9.54 -3.83
N ILE A 138 -7.99 -8.95 -3.45
CA ILE A 138 -9.34 -9.40 -3.80
C ILE A 138 -9.94 -8.36 -4.74
N LYS A 139 -10.46 -8.79 -5.89
CA LYS A 139 -11.15 -7.89 -6.81
C LYS A 139 -12.37 -7.27 -6.10
N ALA A 140 -12.46 -5.94 -6.13
CA ALA A 140 -13.57 -5.18 -5.58
C ALA A 140 -14.88 -5.42 -6.37
#